data_AF-A0A1B6H9J7-F1
#
_entry.id   AF-A0A1B6H9J7-F1
#
_cell.length_a   1.000
_cell.length_b   1.000
_cell.length_c   1.000
_cell.angle_alpha   90.00
_cell.angle_beta   90.00
_cell.angle_gamma   90.00
#
_symmetry.space_group_name_H-M   'P 1'
#
loop_
_entity.id
_entity.type
_entity.pdbx_description
1 polymer ?
#
loop_
_entity_poly.entity_id
_entity_poly.type
_entity_poly.pdbx_seq_one_letter_code
_entity_poly.pdbx_strand_id
1 'polypeptide(L)'
;APEMRRRYKPGLPFVGKVEAVSSERAVRVRVKVLDNQTAIYSQDIEMTLGEGAFVVPAILSDSDVITLQAELVSVAGKDTDNHYVLAKEPILKWNSSSSCYLLIEGMERTLEPTDVAKATILSSCPCDHDLHYVITTEGHVTYWSQSEASTEDQNPPSVAIDGAAICRMNFSFTVQTVMAPVSHLLVYYVTRAG
;
A
#
# COMPACT_ATOMS: atom_id res chain seq x y z
N ALA A 1 -4.26 14.92 1.61
CA ALA A 1 -3.99 13.66 2.34
C ALA A 1 -5.08 12.57 2.17
N PRO A 2 -6.40 12.85 2.21
CA PRO A 2 -7.45 11.81 2.03
C PRO A 2 -7.43 11.16 0.64
N GLU A 3 -7.03 11.94 -0.38
CA GLU A 3 -7.10 11.54 -1.78
C GLU A 3 -6.09 10.46 -2.18
N MET A 4 -4.93 10.39 -1.50
CA MET A 4 -3.90 9.39 -1.81
C MET A 4 -4.24 7.99 -1.25
N ARG A 5 -5.09 7.92 -0.21
CA ARG A 5 -5.53 6.65 0.40
C ARG A 5 -6.60 5.91 -0.44
N ARG A 6 -7.14 6.56 -1.46
CA ARG A 6 -8.13 5.99 -2.41
C ARG A 6 -7.51 5.71 -3.78
N ARG A 7 -6.22 5.44 -3.81
CA ARG A 7 -5.51 5.10 -5.04
C ARG A 7 -4.79 3.76 -4.90
N TYR A 8 -4.90 2.92 -5.92
CA TYR A 8 -4.14 1.68 -6.00
C TYR A 8 -3.00 1.79 -7.02
N LYS A 9 -1.96 1.00 -6.80
CA LYS A 9 -0.78 0.94 -7.66
C LYS A 9 -0.72 -0.47 -8.28
N PRO A 10 -1.00 -0.62 -9.59
CA PRO A 10 -0.96 -1.91 -10.25
C PRO A 10 0.31 -2.70 -9.95
N GLY A 11 0.14 -4.00 -9.67
CA GLY A 11 1.24 -4.91 -9.36
C GLY A 11 1.87 -4.74 -7.98
N LEU A 12 1.46 -3.76 -7.16
CA LEU A 12 1.95 -3.58 -5.80
C LEU A 12 0.85 -3.93 -4.76
N PRO A 13 1.26 -4.28 -3.52
CA PRO A 13 0.32 -4.54 -2.44
C PRO A 13 -0.61 -3.35 -2.17
N PHE A 14 -1.86 -3.67 -1.84
CA PHE A 14 -2.84 -2.69 -1.38
C PHE A 14 -3.34 -3.08 0.01
N VAL A 15 -3.11 -2.22 0.98
CA VAL A 15 -3.56 -2.40 2.37
C VAL A 15 -4.79 -1.56 2.61
N GLY A 16 -5.82 -2.18 3.18
CA GLY A 16 -7.06 -1.52 3.53
C GLY A 16 -7.56 -1.92 4.91
N LYS A 17 -8.52 -1.14 5.40
CA LYS A 17 -9.25 -1.39 6.63
C LYS A 17 -10.73 -1.35 6.33
N VAL A 18 -11.47 -2.28 6.90
CA VAL A 18 -12.93 -2.29 6.91
C VAL A 18 -13.40 -2.09 8.34
N GLU A 19 -14.47 -1.34 8.51
CA GLU A 19 -15.13 -1.10 9.78
C GLU A 19 -16.56 -1.59 9.67
N ALA A 20 -16.96 -2.47 10.58
CA ALA A 20 -18.31 -3.01 10.68
C ALA A 20 -18.65 -3.16 12.15
N VAL A 21 -19.48 -2.25 12.65
CA VAL A 21 -19.89 -2.24 14.05
C VAL A 21 -21.13 -3.12 14.20
N SER A 22 -21.05 -4.12 15.08
CA SER A 22 -22.21 -4.85 15.57
C SER A 22 -22.31 -4.65 17.08
N SER A 23 -23.52 -4.38 17.56
CA SER A 23 -23.75 -4.06 18.97
C SER A 23 -23.44 -5.22 19.92
N GLU A 24 -23.50 -6.48 19.46
CA GLU A 24 -23.50 -7.65 20.38
C GLU A 24 -22.91 -8.95 19.82
N ARG A 25 -22.43 -9.00 18.58
CA ARG A 25 -22.10 -10.27 17.91
C ARG A 25 -20.82 -10.20 17.10
N ALA A 26 -20.07 -11.31 17.09
CA ALA A 26 -18.92 -11.48 16.20
C ALA A 26 -19.39 -11.41 14.73
N VAL A 27 -18.75 -10.58 13.93
CA VAL A 27 -19.10 -10.38 12.52
C VAL A 27 -17.95 -10.88 11.66
N ARG A 28 -18.29 -11.55 10.55
CA ARG A 28 -17.32 -11.90 9.51
C ARG A 28 -17.71 -11.21 8.22
N VAL A 29 -16.75 -10.53 7.60
CA VAL A 29 -16.95 -9.73 6.39
C VAL A 29 -16.07 -10.29 5.28
N ARG A 30 -16.59 -10.34 4.06
CA ARG A 30 -15.83 -10.64 2.85
C ARG A 30 -15.52 -9.35 2.14
N VAL A 31 -14.24 -9.04 1.99
CA VAL A 31 -13.79 -7.93 1.16
C VAL A 31 -13.48 -8.48 -0.23
N LYS A 32 -14.05 -7.84 -1.25
CA LYS A 32 -13.79 -8.12 -2.66
C LYS A 32 -13.17 -6.91 -3.34
N VAL A 33 -12.24 -7.19 -4.23
CA VAL A 33 -11.80 -6.22 -5.24
C VAL A 33 -12.49 -6.58 -6.54
N LEU A 34 -13.24 -5.64 -7.10
CA LEU A 34 -13.97 -5.81 -8.33
C LEU A 34 -13.36 -4.95 -9.45
N ASP A 35 -13.13 -5.56 -10.60
CA ASP A 35 -12.84 -4.88 -11.86
C ASP A 35 -14.04 -5.09 -12.79
N ASN A 36 -14.68 -4.00 -13.20
CA ASN A 36 -15.91 -4.01 -13.99
C ASN A 36 -16.93 -5.07 -13.51
N GLN A 37 -17.26 -5.05 -12.21
CA GLN A 37 -18.16 -5.99 -11.50
C GLN A 37 -17.64 -7.43 -11.31
N THR A 38 -16.51 -7.79 -11.93
CA THR A 38 -15.91 -9.12 -11.79
C THR A 38 -14.97 -9.13 -10.58
N ALA A 39 -15.13 -10.10 -9.69
CA ALA A 39 -14.24 -10.23 -8.54
C ALA A 39 -12.86 -10.75 -8.98
N ILE A 40 -11.83 -9.93 -8.80
CA ILE A 40 -10.43 -10.28 -9.07
C ILE A 40 -9.67 -10.69 -7.81
N TYR A 41 -10.21 -10.34 -6.63
CA TYR A 41 -9.71 -10.78 -5.34
C TYR A 41 -10.86 -10.87 -4.32
N SER A 42 -10.75 -11.77 -3.35
CA SER A 42 -11.70 -11.92 -2.26
C SER A 42 -11.02 -12.48 -1.01
N GLN A 43 -11.32 -11.91 0.16
CA GLN A 43 -10.81 -12.38 1.45
C GLN A 43 -11.88 -12.26 2.53
N ASP A 44 -12.02 -13.31 3.34
CA ASP A 44 -12.86 -13.28 4.56
C ASP A 44 -12.04 -12.75 5.73
N ILE A 45 -12.64 -11.85 6.51
CA ILE A 45 -12.03 -11.17 7.65
C ILE A 45 -12.93 -11.36 8.85
N GLU A 46 -12.37 -11.87 9.93
CA GLU A 46 -13.02 -11.86 11.24
C GLU A 46 -12.85 -10.48 11.87
N MET A 47 -13.98 -9.83 12.15
CA MET A 47 -13.98 -8.47 12.70
C MET A 47 -13.63 -8.52 14.19
N THR A 48 -12.64 -7.74 14.58
CA THR A 48 -12.21 -7.60 15.98
C THR A 48 -12.43 -6.15 16.41
N LEU A 49 -13.19 -5.94 17.51
CA LEU A 49 -13.54 -4.60 18.00
C LEU A 49 -14.23 -3.69 16.94
N GLY A 50 -14.95 -4.31 16.00
CA GLY A 50 -15.65 -3.60 14.92
C GLY A 50 -14.78 -3.24 13.73
N GLU A 51 -13.53 -3.71 13.69
CA GLU A 51 -12.56 -3.38 12.64
C GLU A 51 -11.86 -4.64 12.11
N GLY A 52 -11.39 -4.56 10.87
CA GLY A 52 -10.64 -5.63 10.22
C GLY A 52 -9.68 -5.05 9.19
N ALA A 53 -8.44 -5.52 9.19
CA ALA A 53 -7.46 -5.16 8.17
C ALA A 53 -7.38 -6.24 7.10
N PHE A 54 -7.08 -5.84 5.87
CA PHE A 54 -6.81 -6.77 4.77
C PHE A 54 -5.65 -6.28 3.92
N VAL A 55 -5.04 -7.22 3.22
CA VAL A 55 -3.96 -6.97 2.28
C VAL A 55 -4.31 -7.70 0.99
N VAL A 56 -4.35 -6.95 -0.11
CA VAL A 56 -4.39 -7.51 -1.46
C VAL A 56 -2.95 -7.60 -1.93
N PRO A 57 -2.39 -8.81 -2.17
CA PRO A 57 -0.95 -8.96 -2.45
C PRO A 57 -0.49 -8.19 -3.69
N ALA A 58 -1.29 -8.21 -4.75
CA ALA A 58 -1.09 -7.41 -5.94
C ALA A 58 -2.43 -7.20 -6.65
N ILE A 59 -2.69 -5.97 -7.11
CA ILE A 59 -3.84 -5.68 -7.97
C ILE A 59 -3.36 -5.65 -9.42
N LEU A 60 -3.75 -6.63 -10.22
CA LEU A 60 -3.34 -6.78 -11.63
C LEU A 60 -4.34 -6.17 -12.62
N SER A 61 -5.20 -5.25 -12.16
CA SER A 61 -6.16 -4.55 -13.02
C SER A 61 -5.53 -3.30 -13.62
N ASP A 62 -5.77 -3.10 -14.92
CA ASP A 62 -5.36 -1.90 -15.65
C ASP A 62 -6.42 -0.80 -15.70
N SER A 63 -7.61 -1.06 -15.18
CA SER A 63 -8.74 -0.14 -15.17
C SER A 63 -8.45 1.15 -14.40
N ASP A 64 -8.95 2.29 -14.85
CA ASP A 64 -8.75 3.56 -14.12
C ASP A 64 -9.45 3.58 -12.76
N VAL A 65 -10.48 2.75 -12.60
CA VAL A 65 -11.27 2.62 -11.37
C VAL A 65 -11.58 1.16 -11.11
N ILE A 66 -11.32 0.71 -9.88
CA ILE A 66 -11.78 -0.56 -9.34
C ILE A 66 -12.74 -0.29 -8.17
N THR A 67 -13.49 -1.30 -7.75
CA THR A 67 -14.39 -1.18 -6.59
C THR A 67 -13.96 -2.11 -5.47
N LEU A 68 -13.77 -1.56 -4.28
CA LEU A 68 -13.73 -2.35 -3.05
C LEU A 68 -15.16 -2.57 -2.57
N GLN A 69 -15.53 -3.81 -2.31
CA GLN A 69 -16.86 -4.17 -1.83
C GLN A 69 -16.73 -5.00 -0.56
N ALA A 70 -17.44 -4.61 0.50
CA ALA A 70 -17.55 -5.38 1.74
C ALA A 70 -18.92 -6.07 1.78
N GLU A 71 -18.93 -7.38 1.97
CA GLU A 71 -20.14 -8.20 2.12
C GLU A 71 -20.18 -8.85 3.50
N LEU A 72 -21.36 -8.91 4.11
CA LEU A 72 -21.57 -9.69 5.31
C LEU A 72 -21.52 -11.18 4.96
N VAL A 73 -20.74 -11.95 5.72
CA VAL A 73 -20.65 -13.41 5.56
C VAL A 73 -21.39 -14.12 6.69
N SER A 74 -21.17 -13.68 7.93
CA SER A 74 -21.78 -14.31 9.10
C SER A 74 -21.93 -13.36 10.27
N VAL A 75 -22.94 -13.61 11.10
CA VAL A 75 -23.15 -12.91 12.38
C VAL A 75 -23.32 -13.95 13.49
N ALA A 76 -22.54 -13.82 14.57
CA ALA A 76 -22.45 -14.78 15.67
C ALA A 76 -22.22 -16.22 15.19
N GLY A 77 -21.33 -16.40 14.22
CA GLY A 77 -20.99 -17.72 13.66
C GLY A 77 -22.07 -18.36 12.78
N LYS A 78 -23.21 -17.69 12.58
CA LYS A 78 -24.23 -18.12 11.63
C LYS A 78 -24.01 -17.44 10.29
N ASP A 79 -23.70 -18.24 9.27
CA ASP A 79 -23.57 -17.77 7.90
C ASP A 79 -24.89 -17.19 7.39
N THR A 80 -24.78 -16.15 6.57
CA THR A 80 -25.92 -15.51 5.92
C THR A 80 -26.07 -16.04 4.51
N ASP A 81 -27.23 -16.62 4.17
CA ASP A 81 -27.51 -17.14 2.83
C ASP A 81 -27.64 -16.03 1.77
N ASN A 82 -27.81 -14.77 2.21
CA ASN A 82 -27.96 -13.61 1.34
C ASN A 82 -26.65 -12.84 1.20
N HIS A 83 -26.33 -12.40 -0.02
CA HIS A 83 -25.24 -11.47 -0.30
C HIS A 83 -25.60 -10.04 0.15
N TYR A 84 -25.44 -9.76 1.45
CA TYR A 84 -25.68 -8.43 1.97
C TYR A 84 -24.42 -7.56 1.81
N VAL A 85 -24.48 -6.62 0.87
CA VAL A 85 -23.40 -5.64 0.67
C VAL A 85 -23.49 -4.56 1.74
N LEU A 86 -22.42 -4.43 2.54
CA LEU A 86 -22.28 -3.44 3.61
C LEU A 86 -21.79 -2.09 3.07
N ALA A 87 -20.79 -2.12 2.18
CA ALA A 87 -20.19 -0.93 1.62
C ALA A 87 -19.60 -1.20 0.23
N LYS A 88 -19.53 -0.14 -0.59
CA LYS A 88 -18.78 -0.12 -1.85
C LYS A 88 -18.01 1.19 -1.95
N GLU A 89 -16.72 1.11 -2.23
CA GLU A 89 -15.85 2.28 -2.38
C GLU A 89 -15.09 2.20 -3.72
N PRO A 90 -15.17 3.23 -4.57
CA PRO A 90 -14.34 3.31 -5.77
C PRO A 90 -12.90 3.68 -5.40
N ILE A 91 -11.95 2.94 -5.95
CA ILE A 91 -10.51 3.19 -5.79
C ILE A 91 -9.93 3.49 -7.16
N LEU A 92 -9.22 4.62 -7.27
CA LEU A 92 -8.66 5.10 -8.52
C LEU A 92 -7.29 4.49 -8.79
N LYS A 93 -6.91 4.31 -10.04
CA LYS A 93 -5.54 3.96 -10.41
C LYS A 93 -4.60 5.13 -10.10
N TRP A 94 -3.41 4.82 -9.62
CA TRP A 94 -2.34 5.81 -9.49
C TRP A 94 -1.94 6.31 -10.89
N ASN A 95 -1.89 7.63 -11.07
CA ASN A 95 -1.51 8.20 -12.35
C ASN A 95 0.01 8.16 -12.51
N SER A 96 0.49 7.49 -13.57
CA SER A 96 1.90 7.38 -13.92
C SER A 96 2.03 7.38 -15.44
N SER A 97 2.87 8.25 -16.00
CA SER A 97 3.16 8.29 -17.44
C SER A 97 3.93 7.07 -17.93
N SER A 98 4.71 6.44 -17.06
CA SER A 98 5.55 5.28 -17.37
C SER A 98 4.90 3.94 -17.01
N SER A 99 3.69 3.95 -16.42
CA SER A 99 3.05 2.76 -15.82
C SER A 99 3.91 2.04 -14.78
N CYS A 100 4.86 2.77 -14.19
CA CYS A 100 5.68 2.29 -13.10
C CYS A 100 5.26 2.95 -11.78
N TYR A 101 5.34 2.17 -10.71
CA TYR A 101 4.83 2.55 -9.39
C TYR A 101 5.83 2.22 -8.29
N LEU A 102 5.86 3.04 -7.25
CA LEU A 102 6.63 2.82 -6.03
C LEU A 102 5.71 2.72 -4.82
N LEU A 103 6.03 1.85 -3.86
CA LEU A 103 5.39 1.75 -2.55
C LEU A 103 6.47 1.68 -1.47
N ILE A 104 6.26 2.40 -0.37
CA ILE A 104 7.16 2.40 0.80
C ILE A 104 6.44 1.70 1.95
N GLU A 105 7.10 0.75 2.59
CA GLU A 105 6.58 -0.05 3.70
C GLU A 105 7.57 -0.11 4.87
N GLY A 106 7.11 -0.46 6.08
CA GLY A 106 7.97 -0.79 7.22
C GLY A 106 8.24 0.33 8.25
N MET A 107 7.57 1.48 8.14
CA MET A 107 7.69 2.61 9.10
C MET A 107 6.46 2.74 10.01
N GLU A 108 6.13 1.67 10.73
CA GLU A 108 4.88 1.56 11.51
C GLU A 108 5.05 2.05 12.97
N ARG A 109 6.28 2.08 13.48
CA ARG A 109 6.58 2.55 14.83
C ARG A 109 6.97 4.03 14.85
N THR A 110 6.72 4.70 15.97
CA THR A 110 7.34 6.00 16.27
C THR A 110 8.86 5.85 16.35
N LEU A 111 9.58 6.79 15.75
CA LEU A 111 11.04 6.83 15.70
C LEU A 111 11.55 7.96 16.59
N GLU A 112 12.68 7.73 17.25
CA GLU A 112 13.37 8.75 18.06
C GLU A 112 14.55 9.36 17.30
N PRO A 113 15.01 10.58 17.66
CA PRO A 113 16.25 11.11 17.11
C PRO A 113 17.40 10.13 17.30
N THR A 114 18.28 10.01 16.30
CA THR A 114 19.39 9.02 16.19
C THR A 114 18.98 7.59 15.86
N ASP A 115 17.68 7.26 15.83
CA ASP A 115 17.23 5.97 15.29
C ASP A 115 17.64 5.82 13.82
N VAL A 116 17.92 4.58 13.43
CA VAL A 116 17.99 4.22 12.01
C VAL A 116 16.59 3.82 11.56
N ALA A 117 15.95 4.70 10.79
CA ALA A 117 14.70 4.39 10.11
C ALA A 117 14.99 3.34 9.03
N LYS A 118 14.23 2.24 9.03
CA LYS A 118 14.32 1.19 8.01
C LYS A 118 12.99 1.07 7.30
N ALA A 119 13.01 1.06 5.99
CA ALA A 119 11.85 0.81 5.15
C ALA A 119 12.21 -0.17 4.03
N THR A 120 11.18 -0.77 3.46
CA THR A 120 11.25 -1.48 2.18
C THR A 120 10.61 -0.61 1.12
N ILE A 121 11.29 -0.44 -0.01
CA ILE A 121 10.72 0.19 -1.20
C ILE A 121 10.41 -0.92 -2.19
N LEU A 122 9.16 -1.01 -2.60
CA LEU A 122 8.68 -1.90 -3.66
C LEU A 122 8.47 -1.10 -4.93
N SER A 123 8.99 -1.60 -6.04
CA SER A 123 8.82 -1.03 -7.37
C SER A 123 8.15 -2.06 -8.29
N SER A 124 7.16 -1.63 -9.06
CA SER A 124 6.54 -2.45 -10.11
C SER A 124 7.42 -2.55 -11.37
N CYS A 125 8.56 -1.86 -11.40
CA CYS A 125 9.51 -1.82 -12.49
C CYS A 125 10.91 -2.27 -12.00
N PRO A 126 11.86 -2.57 -12.92
CA PRO A 126 13.20 -3.01 -12.55
C PRO A 126 13.93 -2.05 -11.60
N CYS A 127 14.92 -2.58 -10.86
CA CYS A 127 15.69 -1.82 -9.87
C CYS A 127 16.85 -1.00 -10.47
N ASP A 128 16.80 -0.65 -11.76
CA ASP A 128 17.90 -0.02 -12.50
C ASP A 128 17.85 1.52 -12.49
N HIS A 129 17.17 2.09 -11.49
CA HIS A 129 16.98 3.53 -11.35
C HIS A 129 17.49 4.02 -10.01
N ASP A 130 18.19 5.15 -10.05
CA ASP A 130 18.58 5.87 -8.83
C ASP A 130 17.33 6.42 -8.14
N LEU A 131 17.28 6.20 -6.82
CA LEU A 131 16.19 6.69 -6.00
C LEU A 131 16.59 8.00 -5.35
N HIS A 132 15.73 8.99 -5.48
CA HIS A 132 15.81 10.23 -4.75
C HIS A 132 14.80 10.20 -3.61
N TYR A 133 15.18 10.80 -2.48
CA TYR A 133 14.25 10.97 -1.38
C TYR A 133 14.38 12.33 -0.74
N VAL A 134 13.23 12.82 -0.28
CA VAL A 134 13.07 14.10 0.40
C VAL A 134 12.29 13.87 1.67
N ILE A 135 12.77 14.42 2.76
CA ILE A 135 12.09 14.45 4.05
C ILE A 135 11.60 15.88 4.25
N THR A 136 10.30 16.02 4.50
CA THR A 136 9.70 17.31 4.81
C THR A 136 9.14 17.32 6.22
N THR A 137 9.36 18.41 6.94
CA THR A 137 8.90 18.61 8.32
C THR A 137 8.24 19.98 8.36
N GLU A 138 7.01 20.05 8.87
CA GLU A 138 6.23 21.30 8.93
C GLU A 138 6.13 22.06 7.58
N GLY A 139 6.17 21.32 6.46
CA GLY A 139 6.07 21.89 5.11
C GLY A 139 7.39 22.35 4.49
N HIS A 140 8.52 22.19 5.19
CA HIS A 140 9.85 22.55 4.70
C HIS A 140 10.69 21.30 4.39
N VAL A 141 11.58 21.39 3.40
CA VAL A 141 12.57 20.34 3.13
C VAL A 141 13.62 20.38 4.23
N THR A 142 13.70 19.32 5.03
CA THR A 142 14.67 19.19 6.13
C THR A 142 15.86 18.34 5.73
N TYR A 143 15.66 17.36 4.86
CA TYR A 143 16.72 16.51 4.33
C TYR A 143 16.38 16.04 2.93
N TRP A 144 17.39 15.87 2.08
CA TRP A 144 17.26 15.23 0.79
C TRP A 144 18.57 14.52 0.45
N SER A 145 18.48 13.40 -0.24
CA SER A 145 19.64 12.68 -0.76
C SER A 145 19.23 11.77 -1.92
N GLN A 146 20.24 11.19 -2.56
CA GLN A 146 20.11 10.13 -3.55
C GLN A 146 20.65 8.83 -2.95
N SER A 147 19.94 7.74 -3.19
CA SER A 147 20.41 6.38 -3.01
C SER A 147 20.71 5.84 -4.40
N GLU A 148 21.97 5.51 -4.65
CA GLU A 148 22.37 4.84 -5.88
C GLU A 148 21.73 3.45 -5.94
N ALA A 149 21.27 3.05 -7.12
CA ALA A 149 20.87 1.67 -7.35
C ALA A 149 22.09 0.76 -7.11
N SER A 150 21.96 -0.25 -6.25
CA SER A 150 23.06 -1.19 -5.97
C SER A 150 23.48 -1.89 -7.26
N THR A 151 24.72 -1.64 -7.68
CA THR A 151 25.36 -2.24 -8.86
C THR A 151 25.98 -3.61 -8.59
N GLU A 152 25.77 -4.20 -7.40
CA GLU A 152 26.18 -5.58 -7.13
C GLU A 152 25.39 -6.54 -8.03
N ASP A 153 26.11 -7.49 -8.64
CA ASP A 153 25.73 -8.51 -9.65
C ASP A 153 24.55 -9.44 -9.28
N GLN A 154 23.72 -9.06 -8.33
CA GLN A 154 22.43 -9.65 -8.04
C GLN A 154 21.41 -8.53 -8.03
N ASN A 155 20.78 -8.27 -9.20
CA ASN A 155 19.49 -7.59 -9.22
C ASN A 155 18.66 -8.17 -8.06
N PRO A 156 18.14 -7.33 -7.13
CA PRO A 156 17.31 -7.82 -6.05
C PRO A 156 16.26 -8.75 -6.67
N PRO A 157 16.11 -9.99 -6.17
CA PRO A 157 15.29 -10.98 -6.86
C PRO A 157 13.92 -10.37 -7.07
N SER A 158 13.47 -10.29 -8.32
CA SER A 158 12.09 -9.95 -8.61
C SER A 158 11.24 -10.98 -7.90
N VAL A 159 10.59 -10.57 -6.80
CA VAL A 159 9.71 -11.46 -6.10
C VAL A 159 8.44 -11.50 -6.95
N ALA A 160 8.15 -12.67 -7.51
CA ALA A 160 6.85 -12.92 -8.12
C ALA A 160 5.82 -12.99 -6.98
N ILE A 161 5.13 -11.88 -6.71
CA ILE A 161 3.98 -11.87 -5.81
C ILE A 161 2.75 -12.01 -6.69
N ASP A 162 2.12 -13.20 -6.65
CA ASP A 162 0.89 -13.53 -7.39
C ASP A 162 0.92 -13.15 -8.89
N GLY A 163 2.08 -13.33 -9.54
CA GLY A 163 2.27 -13.08 -10.97
C GLY A 163 2.82 -11.71 -11.35
N ALA A 164 2.99 -10.77 -10.40
CA ALA A 164 3.69 -9.51 -10.62
C ALA A 164 5.18 -9.62 -10.25
N ALA A 165 6.07 -9.19 -11.13
CA ALA A 165 7.50 -9.06 -10.84
C ALA A 165 7.74 -7.75 -10.08
N ILE A 166 8.03 -7.83 -8.79
CA ILE A 166 8.27 -6.66 -7.93
C ILE A 166 9.76 -6.57 -7.58
N CYS A 167 10.35 -5.40 -7.86
CA CYS A 167 11.67 -5.02 -7.37
C CYS A 167 11.57 -4.61 -5.90
N ARG A 168 12.38 -5.21 -5.03
CA ARG A 168 12.42 -4.90 -3.60
C ARG A 168 13.77 -4.30 -3.21
N MET A 169 13.75 -3.11 -2.62
CA MET A 169 14.95 -2.40 -2.18
C MET A 169 14.88 -2.11 -0.69
N ASN A 170 16.00 -2.33 0.01
CA ASN A 170 16.12 -1.94 1.40
C ASN A 170 16.53 -0.47 1.48
N PHE A 171 15.82 0.31 2.28
CA PHE A 171 16.05 1.73 2.43
C PHE A 171 16.24 2.09 3.90
N SER A 172 17.22 2.93 4.18
CA SER A 172 17.43 3.42 5.54
C SER A 172 18.05 4.80 5.59
N PHE A 173 17.69 5.57 6.62
CA PHE A 173 18.33 6.84 6.93
C PHE A 173 18.36 7.05 8.45
N THR A 174 19.25 7.93 8.90
CA THR A 174 19.33 8.31 10.32
C THR A 174 18.34 9.43 10.62
N VAL A 175 17.50 9.23 11.63
CA VAL A 175 16.52 10.22 12.08
C VAL A 175 17.23 11.37 12.78
N GLN A 176 16.97 12.59 12.34
CA GLN A 176 17.54 13.80 12.92
C GLN A 176 16.53 14.50 13.81
N THR A 177 17.01 15.28 14.79
CA THR A 177 16.15 16.06 15.70
C THR A 177 15.24 17.03 14.95
N VAL A 178 15.70 17.58 13.82
CA VAL A 178 14.93 18.47 12.95
C VAL A 178 13.72 17.79 12.27
N MET A 179 13.61 16.47 12.33
CA MET A 179 12.49 15.70 11.76
C MET A 179 11.29 15.57 12.72
N ALA A 180 11.42 16.06 13.96
CA ALA A 180 10.32 16.12 14.91
C ALA A 180 9.36 17.29 14.63
N PRO A 181 8.08 17.23 15.02
CA PRO A 181 7.41 16.09 15.66
C PRO A 181 6.88 15.05 14.66
N VAL A 182 6.58 15.49 13.43
CA VAL A 182 6.08 14.64 12.34
C VAL A 182 6.73 15.06 11.03
N SER A 183 7.29 14.08 10.31
CA SER A 183 7.87 14.28 8.99
C SER A 183 7.21 13.41 7.94
N HIS A 184 7.30 13.82 6.68
CA HIS A 184 6.86 13.05 5.52
C HIS A 184 8.06 12.64 4.68
N LEU A 185 8.18 11.35 4.41
CA LEU A 185 9.13 10.81 3.46
C LEU A 185 8.48 10.73 2.08
N LEU A 186 9.11 11.36 1.09
CA LEU A 186 8.81 11.19 -0.33
C LEU A 186 9.99 10.47 -0.97
N VAL A 187 9.71 9.40 -1.71
CA VAL A 187 10.69 8.71 -2.55
C VAL A 187 10.19 8.71 -3.99
N TYR A 188 11.10 8.99 -4.91
CA TYR A 188 10.83 9.00 -6.35
C TYR A 188 12.09 8.62 -7.12
N TYR A 189 11.93 8.28 -8.39
CA TYR A 189 13.03 8.23 -9.36
C TYR A 189 12.63 9.06 -10.57
N VAL A 190 13.61 9.38 -11.41
CA VAL A 190 13.38 10.15 -12.63
C VAL A 190 13.58 9.22 -13.83
N THR A 191 12.60 9.22 -14.74
CA THR A 191 12.73 8.45 -15.99
C THR A 191 13.44 9.27 -17.05
N ARG A 192 13.93 8.63 -18.12
CA ARG A 192 14.47 9.35 -19.29
C ARG A 192 13.43 10.27 -19.95
N ALA A 193 12.14 10.01 -19.75
CA ALA A 193 11.06 10.82 -20.31
C ALA A 193 10.75 12.08 -19.48
N GLY A 194 11.38 12.25 -18.31
CA GLY A 194 10.97 13.22 -17.29
C GLY A 194 9.90 12.60 -16.41
#